data_AF-A0A4P6FME7-F1
#
_entry.id   AF-A0A4P6FME7-F1
#
_cell.length_a   1.000
_cell.length_b   1.000
_cell.length_c   1.000
_cell.angle_alpha   90.00
_cell.angle_beta   90.00
_cell.angle_gamma   90.00
#
_symmetry.space_group_name_H-M   'P 1'
#
loop_
_entity.id
_entity.type
_entity.pdbx_description
1 polymer ?
#
loop_
_entity_poly.entity_id
_entity_poly.type
_entity_poly.pdbx_seq_one_letter_code
_entity_poly.pdbx_strand_id
1 'polypeptide(L)'
;MLGAAAILLAALAYLLFAPVPEAAVRWAAVQSAPWLLESRAGDNVARRAARKLLQLTLQQSLASHLYDAQQLPAGLSDPERIARRLAALKLILVSQTELPHRPIDAPAALTGIGYCDQVNGLAAMVLAHEFGQSEIVAFHEPREHKGHSFGRVWSEREKDWLYYDIWPDEVVVFTSHEGAPARFLARLRPLDRTPPEAEDYVWLHHAYDQAHGGFVHNRLQPTLGGYLGRRVVNYVLHGSTAPGDALPALAAVKVKGERSGPPRPTAQPTPLSAETSRRFVEARLAQLYGDGAAAARLYADVARTPEARPSTLGQTAGLLLGRLSAR
;
A
#
# COMPACT_ATOMS: atom_id res chain seq x y z
N MET A 1 -14.30 -35.05 -19.22
CA MET A 1 -13.00 -34.42 -18.88
C MET A 1 -12.84 -33.02 -19.47
N LEU A 2 -13.21 -32.77 -20.74
CA LEU A 2 -13.12 -31.43 -21.35
C LEU A 2 -13.88 -30.32 -20.60
N GLY A 3 -15.08 -30.62 -20.07
CA GLY A 3 -15.87 -29.63 -19.31
C GLY A 3 -15.19 -29.14 -18.01
N ALA A 4 -14.55 -30.04 -17.26
CA ALA A 4 -13.85 -29.68 -16.03
C ALA A 4 -12.62 -28.80 -16.29
N ALA A 5 -11.87 -29.10 -17.35
CA ALA A 5 -10.72 -28.29 -17.78
C ALA A 5 -11.16 -26.88 -18.24
N ALA A 6 -12.25 -26.78 -19.00
CA ALA A 6 -12.79 -25.49 -19.43
C ALA A 6 -13.25 -24.62 -18.26
N ILE A 7 -13.94 -25.22 -17.27
CA ILE A 7 -14.36 -24.51 -16.04
C ILE A 7 -13.15 -24.02 -15.25
N LEU A 8 -12.12 -24.85 -15.09
CA LEU A 8 -10.90 -24.47 -14.38
C LEU A 8 -10.18 -23.31 -15.10
N LEU A 9 -10.06 -23.38 -16.42
CA LEU A 9 -9.44 -22.31 -17.22
C LEU A 9 -10.24 -21.01 -17.14
N ALA A 10 -11.57 -21.08 -17.19
CA ALA A 10 -12.44 -19.93 -17.01
C ALA A 10 -12.28 -19.31 -15.61
N ALA A 11 -12.21 -20.13 -14.56
CA ALA A 11 -11.98 -19.66 -13.20
C ALA A 11 -10.59 -19.00 -13.05
N LEU A 12 -9.54 -19.57 -13.64
CA LEU A 12 -8.21 -18.99 -13.64
C LEU A 12 -8.17 -17.66 -14.42
N ALA A 13 -8.78 -17.60 -15.59
CA ALA A 13 -8.90 -16.37 -16.37
C ALA A 13 -9.67 -15.29 -15.58
N TYR A 14 -10.75 -15.67 -14.91
CA TYR A 14 -11.50 -14.75 -14.05
C TYR A 14 -10.61 -14.19 -12.94
N LEU A 15 -9.86 -15.03 -12.21
CA LEU A 15 -8.94 -14.57 -11.15
C LEU A 15 -7.84 -13.64 -11.67
N LEU A 16 -7.42 -13.79 -12.92
CA LEU A 16 -6.40 -12.96 -13.52
C LEU A 16 -6.94 -11.61 -13.99
N PHE A 17 -8.17 -11.54 -14.49
CA PHE A 17 -8.65 -10.36 -15.21
C PHE A 17 -9.85 -9.67 -14.58
N ALA A 18 -10.47 -10.26 -13.56
CA ALA A 18 -11.59 -9.69 -12.84
C ALA A 18 -11.29 -9.60 -11.33
N PRO A 19 -11.84 -8.59 -10.63
CA PRO A 19 -11.80 -8.56 -9.17
C PRO A 19 -12.53 -9.77 -8.59
N VAL A 20 -11.97 -10.34 -7.52
CA VAL A 20 -12.61 -11.45 -6.81
C VAL A 20 -13.88 -10.93 -6.12
N PRO A 21 -15.02 -11.64 -6.18
CA PRO A 21 -16.24 -11.22 -5.51
C PRO A 21 -16.02 -11.00 -4.01
N GLU A 22 -16.68 -10.00 -3.45
CA GLU A 22 -16.52 -9.59 -2.05
C GLU A 22 -16.64 -10.77 -1.06
N ALA A 23 -17.65 -11.64 -1.25
CA ALA A 23 -17.83 -12.80 -0.38
C ALA A 23 -16.60 -13.73 -0.36
N ALA A 24 -15.98 -13.94 -1.52
CA ALA A 24 -14.76 -14.75 -1.64
C ALA A 24 -13.52 -14.03 -1.09
N VAL A 25 -13.41 -12.71 -1.29
CA VAL A 25 -12.35 -11.89 -0.67
C VAL A 25 -12.43 -11.98 0.85
N ARG A 26 -13.62 -11.76 1.42
CA ARG A 26 -13.86 -11.83 2.87
C ARG A 26 -13.52 -13.21 3.41
N TRP A 27 -14.06 -14.26 2.80
CA TRP A 27 -13.78 -15.63 3.22
C TRP A 27 -12.28 -15.95 3.16
N ALA A 28 -11.62 -15.68 2.03
CA ALA A 28 -10.21 -16.02 1.84
C ALA A 28 -9.29 -15.21 2.78
N ALA A 29 -9.54 -13.91 2.94
CA ALA A 29 -8.75 -13.03 3.79
C ALA A 29 -8.88 -13.42 5.27
N VAL A 30 -10.10 -13.68 5.77
CA VAL A 30 -10.33 -14.07 7.17
C VAL A 30 -9.76 -15.46 7.44
N GLN A 31 -10.10 -16.47 6.62
CA GLN A 31 -9.63 -17.83 6.87
C GLN A 31 -8.10 -17.95 6.81
N SER A 32 -7.47 -17.14 5.97
CA SER A 32 -6.02 -17.11 5.80
C SER A 32 -5.32 -16.09 6.67
N ALA A 33 -6.02 -15.31 7.51
CA ALA A 33 -5.46 -14.19 8.26
C ALA A 33 -4.18 -14.52 9.04
N PRO A 34 -4.11 -15.62 9.83
CA PRO A 34 -2.90 -15.94 10.58
C PRO A 34 -1.69 -16.21 9.67
N TRP A 35 -1.93 -16.77 8.48
CA TRP A 35 -0.89 -17.07 7.50
C TRP A 35 -0.51 -15.85 6.63
N LEU A 36 -1.48 -14.97 6.35
CA LEU A 36 -1.29 -13.76 5.56
C LEU A 36 -0.55 -12.66 6.32
N LEU A 37 -0.79 -12.55 7.63
CA LEU A 37 -0.26 -11.48 8.48
C LEU A 37 1.09 -11.83 9.13
N GLU A 38 1.43 -13.12 9.25
CA GLU A 38 2.67 -13.56 9.91
C GLU A 38 3.64 -14.20 8.91
N SER A 39 4.87 -13.66 8.84
CA SER A 39 5.97 -14.34 8.17
C SER A 39 6.62 -15.36 9.10
N ARG A 40 6.57 -16.64 8.72
CA ARG A 40 7.20 -17.72 9.49
C ARG A 40 8.60 -18.01 8.95
N ALA A 41 9.58 -17.96 9.84
CA ALA A 41 10.91 -18.48 9.56
C ALA A 41 10.79 -19.96 9.20
N GLY A 42 11.20 -20.35 7.98
CA GLY A 42 11.11 -21.73 7.48
C GLY A 42 10.10 -21.98 6.37
N ASP A 43 9.31 -20.98 5.94
CA ASP A 43 8.45 -21.16 4.76
C ASP A 43 9.29 -21.45 3.50
N ASN A 44 8.97 -22.53 2.79
CA ASN A 44 9.63 -22.88 1.53
C ASN A 44 9.22 -21.91 0.39
N VAL A 45 9.96 -21.95 -0.72
CA VAL A 45 9.74 -21.05 -1.88
C VAL A 45 8.31 -21.12 -2.39
N ALA A 46 7.73 -22.32 -2.51
CA ALA A 46 6.38 -22.52 -3.02
C ALA A 46 5.33 -21.88 -2.11
N ARG A 47 5.46 -22.05 -0.79
CA ARG A 47 4.55 -21.45 0.19
C ARG A 47 4.64 -19.93 0.21
N ARG A 48 5.86 -19.37 0.11
CA ARG A 48 6.06 -17.91 0.00
C ARG A 48 5.43 -17.36 -1.28
N ALA A 49 5.60 -18.06 -2.40
CA ALA A 49 5.00 -17.68 -3.68
C ALA A 49 3.46 -17.73 -3.61
N ALA A 50 2.88 -18.81 -3.08
CA ALA A 50 1.44 -18.95 -2.90
C ALA A 50 0.88 -17.83 -2.00
N ARG A 51 1.57 -17.51 -0.90
CA ARG A 51 1.19 -16.40 -0.02
C ARG A 51 1.18 -15.09 -0.77
N LYS A 52 2.26 -14.80 -1.51
CA LYS A 52 2.40 -13.53 -2.21
C LYS A 52 1.34 -13.37 -3.30
N LEU A 53 1.02 -14.45 -4.02
CA LEU A 53 -0.05 -14.45 -5.01
C LEU A 53 -1.41 -14.20 -4.36
N LEU A 54 -1.72 -14.85 -3.24
CA LEU A 54 -2.97 -14.58 -2.51
C LEU A 54 -3.03 -13.14 -2.00
N GLN A 55 -1.96 -12.66 -1.39
CA GLN A 55 -1.83 -11.27 -0.93
C GLN A 55 -2.05 -10.25 -2.05
N LEU A 56 -1.45 -10.47 -3.23
CA LEU A 56 -1.63 -9.61 -4.40
C LEU A 56 -3.08 -9.65 -4.92
N THR A 57 -3.66 -10.84 -5.02
CA THR A 57 -5.05 -11.04 -5.47
C THR A 57 -6.04 -10.30 -4.57
N LEU A 58 -5.87 -10.45 -3.24
CA LEU A 58 -6.70 -9.77 -2.25
C LEU A 58 -6.49 -8.26 -2.30
N GLN A 59 -5.25 -7.78 -2.36
CA GLN A 59 -4.96 -6.35 -2.41
C GLN A 59 -5.55 -5.68 -3.66
N GLN A 60 -5.47 -6.32 -4.83
CA GLN A 60 -6.06 -5.79 -6.06
C GLN A 60 -7.59 -5.79 -6.01
N SER A 61 -8.21 -6.85 -5.49
CA SER A 61 -9.68 -6.89 -5.36
C SER A 61 -10.19 -5.82 -4.39
N LEU A 62 -9.46 -5.58 -3.29
CA LEU A 62 -9.77 -4.49 -2.36
C LEU A 62 -9.50 -3.11 -2.96
N ALA A 63 -8.45 -2.94 -3.76
CA ALA A 63 -8.18 -1.69 -4.47
C ALA A 63 -9.28 -1.35 -5.48
N SER A 64 -9.78 -2.34 -6.23
CA SER A 64 -10.94 -2.18 -7.11
C SER A 64 -12.16 -1.74 -6.33
N HIS A 65 -12.46 -2.38 -5.20
CA HIS A 65 -13.58 -1.98 -4.36
C HIS A 65 -13.44 -0.54 -3.84
N LEU A 66 -12.26 -0.14 -3.37
CA LEU A 66 -12.00 1.22 -2.91
C LEU A 66 -12.14 2.27 -4.02
N TYR A 67 -11.78 1.90 -5.26
CA TYR A 67 -12.02 2.73 -6.43
C TYR A 67 -13.52 2.89 -6.70
N ASP A 68 -14.27 1.79 -6.75
CA ASP A 68 -15.70 1.80 -7.04
C ASP A 68 -16.53 2.49 -5.94
N ALA A 69 -16.11 2.36 -4.67
CA ALA A 69 -16.83 2.88 -3.51
C ALA A 69 -16.81 4.41 -3.39
N GLN A 70 -15.90 5.11 -4.08
CA GLN A 70 -15.86 6.58 -4.04
C GLN A 70 -16.23 7.13 -5.41
N GLN A 71 -17.46 7.61 -5.53
CA GLN A 71 -17.85 8.40 -6.69
C GLN A 71 -17.30 9.81 -6.54
N LEU A 72 -16.49 10.24 -7.50
CA LEU A 72 -15.98 11.60 -7.53
C LEU A 72 -16.89 12.47 -8.42
N PRO A 73 -17.11 13.75 -8.05
CA PRO A 73 -17.84 14.68 -8.91
C PRO A 73 -17.26 14.75 -10.32
N ALA A 74 -18.15 14.85 -11.32
CA ALA A 74 -17.74 15.16 -12.67
C ALA A 74 -17.05 16.54 -12.73
N GLY A 75 -16.08 16.70 -13.63
CA GLY A 75 -15.40 17.98 -13.87
C GLY A 75 -14.15 18.25 -13.04
N LEU A 76 -13.82 17.43 -12.04
CA LEU A 76 -12.56 17.57 -11.29
C LEU A 76 -11.34 17.40 -12.21
N SER A 77 -10.31 18.20 -11.97
CA SER A 77 -8.98 18.05 -12.57
C SER A 77 -8.27 16.80 -12.04
N ASP A 78 -7.32 16.27 -12.81
CA ASP A 78 -6.59 15.04 -12.42
C ASP A 78 -5.91 15.16 -11.05
N PRO A 79 -5.23 16.29 -10.70
CA PRO A 79 -4.67 16.46 -9.36
C PRO A 79 -5.71 16.42 -8.24
N GLU A 80 -6.88 17.04 -8.44
CA GLU A 80 -7.97 17.03 -7.45
C GLU A 80 -8.54 15.62 -7.26
N ARG A 81 -8.66 14.86 -8.35
CA ARG A 81 -9.13 13.47 -8.29
C ARG A 81 -8.16 12.60 -7.51
N ILE A 82 -6.86 12.68 -7.85
CA ILE A 82 -5.79 11.99 -7.12
C ILE A 82 -5.86 12.36 -5.64
N ALA A 83 -5.82 13.66 -5.32
CA ALA A 83 -5.80 14.13 -3.94
C ALA A 83 -7.03 13.63 -3.13
N ARG A 84 -8.24 13.65 -3.70
CA ARG A 84 -9.44 13.15 -3.03
C ARG A 84 -9.41 11.65 -2.77
N ARG A 85 -8.97 10.84 -3.76
CA ARG A 85 -8.78 9.39 -3.58
C ARG A 85 -7.81 9.11 -2.44
N LEU A 86 -6.66 9.79 -2.48
CA LEU A 86 -5.61 9.63 -1.48
C LEU A 86 -6.05 10.10 -0.09
N ALA A 87 -6.78 11.22 0.01
CA ALA A 87 -7.30 11.71 1.29
C ALA A 87 -8.24 10.69 1.95
N ALA A 88 -9.11 10.06 1.16
CA ALA A 88 -9.99 9.01 1.67
C ALA A 88 -9.22 7.74 2.08
N LEU A 89 -8.18 7.35 1.33
CA LEU A 89 -7.28 6.26 1.70
C LEU A 89 -6.49 6.56 2.98
N LYS A 90 -6.01 7.79 3.17
CA LYS A 90 -5.19 8.18 4.35
C LYS A 90 -5.94 7.97 5.65
N LEU A 91 -7.26 8.16 5.64
CA LEU A 91 -8.09 7.93 6.82
C LEU A 91 -8.16 6.45 7.24
N ILE A 92 -7.91 5.51 6.34
CA ILE A 92 -7.97 4.07 6.60
C ILE A 92 -6.60 3.39 6.59
N LEU A 93 -5.51 4.17 6.49
CA LEU A 93 -4.12 3.72 6.47
C LEU A 93 -3.29 4.46 7.51
N VAL A 94 -2.42 3.73 8.19
CA VAL A 94 -1.44 4.23 9.15
C VAL A 94 -0.07 4.17 8.49
N SER A 95 0.65 5.28 8.48
CA SER A 95 2.04 5.29 7.99
C SER A 95 3.02 5.03 9.14
N GLN A 96 4.26 4.71 8.78
CA GLN A 96 5.36 4.57 9.75
C GLN A 96 5.62 5.87 10.54
N THR A 97 5.30 7.05 9.98
CA THR A 97 5.37 8.34 10.70
C THR A 97 4.37 8.41 11.86
N GLU A 98 3.20 7.78 11.69
CA GLU A 98 2.16 7.76 12.71
C GLU A 98 2.37 6.67 13.75
N LEU A 99 2.92 5.53 13.32
CA LEU A 99 3.22 4.39 14.18
C LEU A 99 4.55 3.76 13.74
N PRO A 100 5.68 4.11 14.37
CA PRO A 100 6.97 3.49 14.04
C PRO A 100 6.92 1.97 14.22
N HIS A 101 7.14 1.22 13.14
CA HIS A 101 7.07 -0.23 13.12
C HIS A 101 8.23 -0.85 12.32
N ARG A 102 8.41 -2.17 12.43
CA ARG A 102 9.29 -2.97 11.56
C ARG A 102 8.60 -3.33 10.25
N PRO A 103 9.32 -3.74 9.19
CA PRO A 103 8.71 -4.22 7.94
C PRO A 103 7.68 -5.31 8.19
N ILE A 104 6.45 -5.09 7.70
CA ILE A 104 5.37 -6.07 7.74
C ILE A 104 5.27 -6.69 6.36
N ASP A 105 5.48 -8.01 6.24
CA ASP A 105 5.36 -8.76 4.98
C ASP A 105 3.89 -9.12 4.67
N ALA A 106 3.03 -8.10 4.65
CA ALA A 106 1.62 -8.23 4.32
C ALA A 106 1.07 -6.98 3.60
N PRO A 107 0.01 -7.11 2.79
CA PRO A 107 -0.67 -6.01 2.11
C PRO A 107 -1.11 -4.87 3.03
N ALA A 108 -0.79 -3.63 2.67
CA ALA A 108 -1.27 -2.44 3.38
C ALA A 108 -2.81 -2.38 3.47
N ALA A 109 -3.53 -2.94 2.48
CA ALA A 109 -4.98 -3.04 2.53
C ALA A 109 -5.47 -3.89 3.73
N LEU A 110 -4.81 -5.04 3.96
CA LEU A 110 -5.18 -5.98 5.02
C LEU A 110 -4.61 -5.58 6.39
N THR A 111 -3.43 -5.00 6.44
CA THR A 111 -2.81 -4.56 7.69
C THR A 111 -3.30 -3.19 8.13
N GLY A 112 -3.74 -2.34 7.20
CA GLY A 112 -4.04 -0.93 7.46
C GLY A 112 -2.79 -0.11 7.82
N ILE A 113 -1.59 -0.68 7.65
CA ILE A 113 -0.31 -0.04 8.02
C ILE A 113 0.80 -0.46 7.07
N GLY A 114 1.74 0.46 6.79
CA GLY A 114 2.90 0.11 5.98
C GLY A 114 3.95 1.22 5.82
N TYR A 115 5.06 0.83 5.19
CA TYR A 115 6.09 1.73 4.70
C TYR A 115 5.61 2.55 3.49
N CYS A 116 6.41 3.53 3.07
CA CYS A 116 6.07 4.41 1.96
C CYS A 116 5.75 3.62 0.68
N ASP A 117 6.50 2.57 0.37
CA ASP A 117 6.27 1.74 -0.82
C ASP A 117 4.98 0.91 -0.75
N GLN A 118 4.61 0.46 0.44
CA GLN A 118 3.39 -0.31 0.67
C GLN A 118 2.15 0.58 0.62
N VAL A 119 2.19 1.75 1.27
CA VAL A 119 1.08 2.71 1.33
C VAL A 119 0.88 3.38 -0.02
N ASN A 120 1.95 3.91 -0.63
CA ASN A 120 1.89 4.44 -2.00
C ASN A 120 1.56 3.33 -3.00
N GLY A 121 2.02 2.10 -2.78
CA GLY A 121 1.71 0.93 -3.61
C GLY A 121 0.24 0.59 -3.67
N LEU A 122 -0.47 0.64 -2.53
CA LEU A 122 -1.93 0.49 -2.51
C LEU A 122 -2.62 1.65 -3.26
N ALA A 123 -2.19 2.88 -3.01
CA ALA A 123 -2.71 4.05 -3.72
C ALA A 123 -2.52 3.95 -5.24
N ALA A 124 -1.35 3.49 -5.71
CA ALA A 124 -1.09 3.24 -7.12
C ALA A 124 -2.00 2.16 -7.70
N MET A 125 -2.30 1.09 -6.95
CA MET A 125 -3.27 0.09 -7.41
C MET A 125 -4.67 0.69 -7.57
N VAL A 126 -5.12 1.54 -6.64
CA VAL A 126 -6.42 2.23 -6.76
C VAL A 126 -6.43 3.17 -7.97
N LEU A 127 -5.36 3.97 -8.16
CA LEU A 127 -5.25 4.92 -9.25
C LEU A 127 -5.06 4.25 -10.63
N ALA A 128 -4.56 3.00 -10.68
CA ALA A 128 -4.44 2.23 -11.91
C ALA A 128 -5.80 1.87 -12.57
N HIS A 129 -6.91 2.04 -11.85
CA HIS A 129 -8.26 1.93 -12.43
C HIS A 129 -8.69 3.21 -13.19
N GLU A 130 -8.03 4.34 -12.94
CA GLU A 130 -8.38 5.63 -13.54
C GLU A 130 -7.35 6.11 -14.56
N PHE A 131 -6.07 5.85 -14.30
CA PHE A 131 -4.95 6.30 -15.13
C PHE A 131 -4.33 5.13 -15.87
N GLY A 132 -4.09 5.31 -17.18
CA GLY A 132 -3.51 4.26 -18.04
C GLY A 132 -2.09 3.84 -17.63
N GLN A 133 -1.39 4.69 -16.87
CA GLN A 133 -0.11 4.38 -16.27
C GLN A 133 -0.10 4.82 -14.81
N SER A 134 0.19 3.89 -13.90
CA SER A 134 0.41 4.15 -12.48
C SER A 134 1.65 3.40 -12.02
N GLU A 135 2.56 4.11 -11.37
CA GLU A 135 3.88 3.62 -11.03
C GLU A 135 4.25 3.96 -9.59
N ILE A 136 5.08 3.11 -8.98
CA ILE A 136 5.83 3.44 -7.78
C ILE A 136 7.25 3.74 -8.21
N VAL A 137 7.70 4.96 -7.93
CA VAL A 137 9.07 5.41 -8.13
C VAL A 137 9.77 5.43 -6.79
N ALA A 138 11.03 5.01 -6.79
CA ALA A 138 11.87 5.07 -5.61
C ALA A 138 13.01 6.04 -5.85
N PHE A 139 13.31 6.80 -4.80
CA PHE A 139 14.38 7.77 -4.75
C PHE A 139 15.34 7.37 -3.63
N HIS A 140 16.63 7.51 -3.89
CA HIS A 140 17.68 7.26 -2.90
C HIS A 140 18.63 8.47 -2.89
N GLU A 141 18.72 9.16 -1.76
CA GLU A 141 19.69 10.24 -1.54
C GLU A 141 21.01 9.64 -1.07
N PRO A 142 22.08 9.66 -1.89
CA PRO A 142 23.33 9.00 -1.53
C PRO A 142 24.01 9.63 -0.32
N ARG A 143 23.91 10.95 -0.14
CA ARG A 143 24.63 11.69 0.92
C ARG A 143 24.05 11.45 2.30
N GLU A 144 22.74 11.55 2.43
CA GLU A 144 22.03 11.32 3.69
C GLU A 144 21.67 9.86 3.91
N HIS A 145 21.91 9.01 2.92
CA HIS A 145 21.61 7.59 2.99
C HIS A 145 20.12 7.26 3.23
N LYS A 146 19.22 8.22 2.95
CA LYS A 146 17.77 8.08 3.09
C LYS A 146 17.16 7.62 1.77
N GLY A 147 16.08 6.85 1.86
CA GLY A 147 15.33 6.38 0.70
C GLY A 147 13.85 6.66 0.89
N HIS A 148 13.15 6.92 -0.21
CA HIS A 148 11.71 7.11 -0.21
C HIS A 148 11.08 6.57 -1.48
N SER A 149 9.78 6.38 -1.45
CA SER A 149 9.04 6.05 -2.66
C SER A 149 7.80 6.90 -2.78
N PHE A 150 7.53 7.36 -3.99
CA PHE A 150 6.36 8.12 -4.38
C PHE A 150 5.53 7.29 -5.34
N GLY A 151 4.26 7.61 -5.44
CA GLY A 151 3.51 7.19 -6.62
C GLY A 151 3.58 8.24 -7.71
N ARG A 152 3.40 7.82 -8.97
CA ARG A 152 3.10 8.75 -10.07
C ARG A 152 2.10 8.14 -11.04
N VAL A 153 1.34 9.01 -11.69
CA VAL A 153 0.44 8.64 -12.79
C VAL A 153 0.70 9.53 -14.00
N TRP A 154 0.53 8.97 -15.19
CA TRP A 154 0.53 9.77 -16.41
C TRP A 154 -0.85 10.42 -16.58
N SER A 155 -0.90 11.75 -16.55
CA SER A 155 -2.13 12.49 -16.85
C SER A 155 -2.21 12.73 -18.36
N GLU A 156 -3.19 12.11 -19.00
CA GLU A 156 -3.46 12.37 -20.42
C GLU A 156 -3.95 13.80 -20.68
N ARG A 157 -4.59 14.43 -19.69
CA ARG A 157 -5.12 15.78 -19.78
C ARG A 157 -4.02 16.82 -19.67
N GLU A 158 -3.16 16.69 -18.66
CA GLU A 158 -2.05 17.62 -18.40
C GLU A 158 -0.82 17.32 -19.26
N LYS A 159 -0.77 16.15 -19.91
CA LYS A 159 0.38 15.64 -20.70
C LYS A 159 1.68 15.61 -19.89
N ASP A 160 1.56 15.21 -18.64
CA ASP A 160 2.66 15.21 -17.68
C ASP A 160 2.51 14.10 -16.63
N TRP A 161 3.61 13.81 -15.95
CA TRP A 161 3.63 12.96 -14.77
C TRP A 161 3.16 13.73 -13.54
N LEU A 162 2.07 13.25 -12.95
CA LEU A 162 1.59 13.72 -11.66
C LEU A 162 2.13 12.79 -10.57
N TYR A 163 3.03 13.30 -9.74
CA TYR A 163 3.57 12.60 -8.58
C TYR A 163 2.64 12.80 -7.39
N TYR A 164 2.63 11.84 -6.49
CA TYR A 164 1.88 11.93 -5.26
C TYR A 164 2.53 11.17 -4.12
N ASP A 165 2.21 11.60 -2.91
CA ASP A 165 2.61 10.91 -1.69
C ASP A 165 1.48 10.95 -0.66
N ILE A 166 1.12 9.76 -0.17
CA ILE A 166 0.11 9.55 0.88
C ILE A 166 0.76 9.06 2.19
N TRP A 167 2.05 8.73 2.17
CA TRP A 167 2.75 8.26 3.37
C TRP A 167 2.87 9.33 4.48
N PRO A 168 3.24 10.59 4.22
CA PRO A 168 3.26 11.62 5.26
C PRO A 168 1.84 11.96 5.76
N ASP A 169 1.74 12.79 6.79
CA ASP A 169 0.44 13.20 7.37
C ASP A 169 -0.42 14.01 6.39
N GLU A 170 0.25 14.73 5.49
CA GLU A 170 -0.36 15.46 4.40
C GLU A 170 -0.32 14.64 3.11
N VAL A 171 -1.46 14.53 2.43
CA VAL A 171 -1.53 14.03 1.06
C VAL A 171 -1.08 15.14 0.13
N VAL A 172 -0.07 14.86 -0.70
CA VAL A 172 0.44 15.81 -1.69
C VAL A 172 0.31 15.26 -3.10
N VAL A 173 0.02 16.14 -4.04
CA VAL A 173 0.09 15.91 -5.49
C VAL A 173 0.92 17.02 -6.11
N PHE A 174 1.91 16.68 -6.93
CA PHE A 174 2.90 17.62 -7.43
C PHE A 174 3.46 17.22 -8.80
N THR A 175 4.08 18.16 -9.51
CA THR A 175 4.97 17.87 -10.65
C THR A 175 6.43 18.08 -10.24
N SER A 176 7.32 17.32 -10.86
CA SER A 176 8.77 17.41 -10.64
C SER A 176 9.46 17.34 -12.01
N HIS A 177 10.41 18.24 -12.25
CA HIS A 177 11.15 18.35 -13.50
C HIS A 177 12.62 18.63 -13.21
N GLU A 178 13.49 18.27 -14.15
CA GLU A 178 14.92 18.51 -14.04
C GLU A 178 15.23 20.01 -13.93
N GLY A 179 16.07 20.37 -12.94
CA GLY A 179 16.50 21.74 -12.70
C GLY A 179 15.47 22.67 -12.08
N ALA A 180 14.29 22.19 -11.67
CA ALA A 180 13.25 23.01 -11.05
C ALA A 180 12.75 22.38 -9.73
N PRO A 181 12.43 23.21 -8.70
CA PRO A 181 11.72 22.74 -7.52
C PRO A 181 10.36 22.12 -7.86
N ALA A 182 9.90 21.17 -7.04
CA ALA A 182 8.60 20.55 -7.19
C ALA A 182 7.47 21.58 -7.07
N ARG A 183 6.49 21.47 -7.97
CA ARG A 183 5.29 22.32 -7.98
C ARG A 183 4.12 21.56 -7.40
N PHE A 184 3.67 21.94 -6.21
CA PHE A 184 2.50 21.35 -5.55
C PHE A 184 1.22 21.81 -6.22
N LEU A 185 0.42 20.84 -6.68
CA LEU A 185 -0.88 21.05 -7.32
C LEU A 185 -2.04 20.87 -6.34
N ALA A 186 -1.87 19.96 -5.37
CA ALA A 186 -2.83 19.76 -4.30
C ALA A 186 -2.12 19.33 -3.01
N ARG A 187 -2.63 19.81 -1.88
CA ARG A 187 -2.18 19.47 -0.53
C ARG A 187 -3.40 19.32 0.36
N LEU A 188 -3.61 18.14 0.93
CA LEU A 188 -4.75 17.85 1.80
C LEU A 188 -4.25 17.23 3.10
N ARG A 189 -4.75 17.73 4.23
CA ARG A 189 -4.44 17.18 5.55
C ARG A 189 -5.71 16.54 6.14
N PRO A 190 -6.01 15.27 5.78
CA PRO A 190 -7.25 14.62 6.23
C PRO A 190 -7.23 14.23 7.71
N LEU A 191 -6.06 14.25 8.36
CA LEU A 191 -5.90 13.97 9.79
C LEU A 191 -5.54 15.26 10.52
N ASP A 192 -6.32 15.63 11.54
CA ASP A 192 -6.02 16.78 12.39
C ASP A 192 -4.91 16.42 13.39
N ARG A 193 -3.66 16.41 12.92
CA ARG A 193 -2.46 16.14 13.70
C ARG A 193 -1.43 17.24 13.51
N THR A 194 -0.74 17.58 14.59
CA THR A 194 0.47 18.41 14.52
C THR A 194 1.50 17.65 13.68
N PRO A 195 2.09 18.27 12.65
CA PRO A 195 3.14 17.63 11.86
C PRO A 195 4.28 17.17 12.78
N PRO A 196 4.95 16.04 12.48
CA PRO A 196 6.23 15.73 13.11
C PRO A 196 7.25 16.87 12.88
N GLU A 197 8.33 16.87 13.66
CA GLU A 197 9.35 17.93 13.70
C GLU A 197 9.83 18.37 12.30
N ALA A 198 10.20 19.65 12.19
CA ALA A 198 10.50 20.31 10.91
C ALA A 198 11.62 19.66 10.07
N GLU A 199 12.55 18.93 10.69
CA GLU A 199 13.71 18.32 10.02
C GLU A 199 13.32 17.18 9.06
N ASP A 200 12.31 16.36 9.40
CA ASP A 200 11.83 15.28 8.53
C ASP A 200 11.15 15.83 7.26
N TYR A 201 10.56 17.02 7.35
CA TYR A 201 9.93 17.68 6.20
C TYR A 201 10.94 18.27 5.22
N VAL A 202 12.08 18.78 5.69
CA VAL A 202 13.11 19.38 4.80
C VAL A 202 13.67 18.34 3.82
N TRP A 203 14.02 17.15 4.32
CA TRP A 203 14.47 16.07 3.46
C TRP A 203 13.38 15.62 2.48
N LEU A 204 12.11 15.57 2.92
CA LEU A 204 11.00 15.10 2.10
C LEU A 204 10.74 16.08 0.94
N HIS A 205 10.87 17.39 1.20
CA HIS A 205 10.84 18.42 0.16
C HIS A 205 11.95 18.25 -0.88
N HIS A 206 13.19 18.00 -0.45
CA HIS A 206 14.29 17.70 -1.37
C HIS A 206 14.00 16.45 -2.21
N ALA A 207 13.41 15.42 -1.61
CA ALA A 207 13.03 14.20 -2.32
C ALA A 207 11.91 14.47 -3.36
N TYR A 208 10.98 15.39 -3.10
CA TYR A 208 9.98 15.82 -4.10
C TYR A 208 10.61 16.56 -5.27
N ASP A 209 11.55 17.48 -5.03
CA ASP A 209 12.27 18.21 -6.07
C ASP A 209 12.98 17.25 -7.04
N GLN A 210 13.49 16.12 -6.52
CA GLN A 210 14.23 15.13 -7.29
C GLN A 210 13.40 13.93 -7.78
N ALA A 211 12.07 13.93 -7.58
CA ALA A 211 11.23 12.78 -7.91
C ALA A 211 11.29 12.37 -9.41
N HIS A 212 11.54 13.33 -10.31
CA HIS A 212 11.73 13.08 -11.74
C HIS A 212 12.93 12.17 -12.06
N GLY A 213 13.97 12.19 -11.22
CA GLY A 213 15.16 11.32 -11.35
C GLY A 213 15.02 9.96 -10.66
N GLY A 214 13.87 9.68 -10.04
CA GLY A 214 13.60 8.41 -9.37
C GLY A 214 13.50 7.23 -10.33
N PHE A 215 13.89 6.04 -9.88
CA PHE A 215 13.75 4.82 -10.68
C PHE A 215 12.38 4.18 -10.48
N VAL A 216 11.82 3.59 -11.54
CA VAL A 216 10.53 2.88 -11.46
C VAL A 216 10.73 1.55 -10.76
N HIS A 217 10.25 1.43 -9.52
CA HIS A 217 10.25 0.19 -8.76
C HIS A 217 9.15 -0.76 -9.25
N ASN A 218 7.96 -0.23 -9.52
CA ASN A 218 6.83 -1.06 -9.94
C ASN A 218 5.87 -0.31 -10.87
N ARG A 219 5.38 -1.00 -11.91
CA ARG A 219 4.27 -0.53 -12.75
C ARG A 219 3.02 -1.30 -12.35
N LEU A 220 2.04 -0.59 -11.82
CA LEU A 220 0.83 -1.19 -11.28
C LEU A 220 -0.22 -1.30 -12.38
N GLN A 221 -1.06 -2.32 -12.25
CA GLN A 221 -2.13 -2.62 -13.19
C GLN A 221 -3.39 -2.90 -12.39
N PRO A 222 -4.59 -2.59 -12.92
CA PRO A 222 -5.85 -2.81 -12.22
C PRO A 222 -6.17 -4.30 -12.00
N THR A 223 -5.49 -5.21 -12.71
CA THR A 223 -5.73 -6.66 -12.65
C THR A 223 -4.46 -7.47 -12.37
N LEU A 224 -4.62 -8.68 -11.85
CA LEU A 224 -3.50 -9.58 -11.53
C LEU A 224 -2.77 -10.03 -12.79
N GLY A 225 -3.53 -10.42 -13.81
CA GLY A 225 -3.03 -10.82 -15.12
C GLY A 225 -2.28 -9.71 -15.81
N GLY A 226 -2.80 -8.47 -15.76
CA GLY A 226 -2.08 -7.30 -16.26
C GLY A 226 -0.75 -7.10 -15.53
N TYR A 227 -0.77 -7.17 -14.20
CA TYR A 227 0.43 -7.02 -13.37
C TYR A 227 1.49 -8.08 -13.66
N LEU A 228 1.10 -9.36 -13.66
CA LEU A 228 1.98 -10.49 -13.94
C LEU A 228 2.49 -10.45 -15.39
N GLY A 229 1.63 -10.13 -16.35
CA GLY A 229 2.00 -9.97 -17.76
C GLY A 229 3.08 -8.90 -17.94
N ARG A 230 2.93 -7.73 -17.31
CA ARG A 230 3.96 -6.68 -17.32
C ARG A 230 5.27 -7.13 -16.70
N ARG A 231 5.22 -7.87 -15.58
CA ARG A 231 6.42 -8.43 -14.93
C ARG A 231 7.16 -9.41 -15.85
N VAL A 232 6.43 -10.30 -16.53
CA VAL A 232 7.00 -11.26 -17.49
C VAL A 232 7.61 -10.53 -18.68
N VAL A 233 6.91 -9.57 -19.27
CA VAL A 233 7.43 -8.75 -20.38
C VAL A 233 8.70 -8.01 -19.96
N ASN A 234 8.72 -7.37 -18.80
CA ASN A 234 9.93 -6.70 -18.30
C ASN A 234 11.09 -7.68 -18.11
N TYR A 235 10.83 -8.87 -17.56
CA TYR A 235 11.85 -9.90 -17.39
C TYR A 235 12.43 -10.37 -18.73
N VAL A 236 11.57 -10.61 -19.73
CA VAL A 236 11.99 -11.02 -21.08
C VAL A 236 12.82 -9.92 -21.77
N LEU A 237 12.40 -8.65 -21.65
CA LEU A 237 13.06 -7.54 -22.33
C LEU A 237 14.37 -7.10 -21.65
N HIS A 238 14.49 -7.28 -20.33
CA HIS A 238 15.59 -6.68 -19.57
C HIS A 238 16.40 -7.68 -18.72
N GLY A 239 16.01 -8.97 -18.70
CA GLY A 239 16.68 -10.01 -17.90
C GLY A 239 16.41 -9.94 -16.39
N SER A 240 15.70 -8.90 -15.94
CA SER A 240 15.35 -8.67 -14.54
C SER A 240 13.99 -7.97 -14.45
N THR A 241 13.34 -8.08 -13.30
CA THR A 241 12.09 -7.31 -13.03
C THR A 241 12.35 -5.95 -12.40
N ALA A 242 13.62 -5.59 -12.18
CA ALA A 242 14.09 -4.30 -11.70
C ALA A 242 15.15 -3.76 -12.67
N PRO A 243 15.19 -2.44 -12.97
CA PRO A 243 16.25 -1.85 -13.78
C PRO A 243 17.66 -2.25 -13.28
N GLY A 244 18.64 -2.45 -14.18
CA GLY A 244 19.97 -2.98 -13.82
C GLY A 244 20.74 -2.10 -12.83
N ASP A 245 20.52 -0.79 -12.90
CA ASP A 245 20.99 0.28 -12.01
C ASP A 245 20.19 0.36 -10.69
N ALA A 246 18.97 -0.18 -10.65
CA ALA A 246 18.15 -0.21 -9.44
C ALA A 246 18.56 -1.32 -8.46
N LEU A 247 19.23 -2.39 -8.91
CA LEU A 247 19.59 -3.51 -8.03
C LEU A 247 20.54 -3.12 -6.87
N PRO A 248 21.62 -2.33 -7.09
CA PRO A 248 22.45 -1.81 -6.01
C PRO A 248 21.69 -0.86 -5.08
N ALA A 249 20.84 0.01 -5.62
CA ALA A 249 20.04 0.96 -4.84
C ALA A 249 18.99 0.23 -3.97
N LEU A 250 18.29 -0.75 -4.54
CA LEU A 250 17.32 -1.60 -3.83
C LEU A 250 18.00 -2.44 -2.73
N ALA A 251 19.20 -2.97 -3.00
CA ALA A 251 19.99 -3.68 -1.99
C ALA A 251 20.41 -2.74 -0.84
N ALA A 252 20.84 -1.52 -1.15
CA ALA A 252 21.22 -0.52 -0.14
C ALA A 252 20.02 -0.06 0.70
N VAL A 253 18.83 0.13 0.10
CA VAL A 253 17.59 0.47 0.80
C VAL A 253 17.10 -0.68 1.69
N LYS A 254 17.15 -1.93 1.20
CA LYS A 254 16.70 -3.12 1.95
C LYS A 254 17.54 -3.40 3.19
N VAL A 255 18.88 -3.27 3.10
CA VAL A 255 19.81 -3.43 4.23
C VAL A 255 19.61 -2.34 5.29
N LYS A 256 19.09 -1.16 4.90
CA LYS A 256 18.89 -0.02 5.79
C LYS A 256 17.50 0.05 6.42
N GLY A 257 16.45 -0.47 5.78
CA GLY A 257 15.15 -0.68 6.46
C GLY A 257 15.28 -1.52 7.74
N GLU A 258 16.33 -2.34 7.83
CA GLU A 258 16.70 -3.13 9.01
C GLU A 258 17.55 -2.35 10.05
N ARG A 259 18.15 -1.20 9.68
CA ARG A 259 19.16 -0.45 10.48
C ARG A 259 18.84 1.02 10.78
N SER A 260 17.88 1.65 10.11
CA SER A 260 17.71 3.13 10.08
C SER A 260 16.79 3.72 11.16
N GLY A 261 16.74 3.13 12.35
CA GLY A 261 16.14 3.77 13.52
C GLY A 261 17.03 3.51 14.73
N PRO A 262 17.04 4.40 15.75
CA PRO A 262 17.60 4.02 17.04
C PRO A 262 16.97 2.68 17.44
N PRO A 263 17.72 1.74 18.03
CA PRO A 263 17.17 0.47 18.51
C PRO A 263 16.24 0.78 19.68
N ARG A 264 15.02 1.24 19.39
CA ARG A 264 13.94 1.18 20.37
C ARG A 264 13.73 -0.30 20.63
N PRO A 265 13.62 -0.73 21.90
CA PRO A 265 13.31 -2.10 22.25
C PRO A 265 11.88 -2.39 21.77
N THR A 266 11.73 -2.64 20.48
CA THR A 266 10.53 -3.24 19.93
C THR A 266 10.66 -4.69 20.33
N ALA A 267 9.94 -5.04 21.41
CA ALA A 267 9.63 -6.42 21.73
C ALA A 267 9.38 -7.16 20.42
N GLN A 268 9.96 -8.36 20.27
CA GLN A 268 9.65 -9.20 19.12
C GLN A 268 8.14 -9.15 18.90
N PRO A 269 7.66 -8.90 17.66
CA PRO A 269 6.23 -8.79 17.41
C PRO A 269 5.59 -10.03 18.00
N THR A 270 4.84 -9.86 19.08
CA THR A 270 4.16 -10.98 19.72
C THR A 270 3.16 -11.46 18.68
N PRO A 271 3.34 -12.68 18.14
CA PRO A 271 2.42 -13.20 17.13
C PRO A 271 1.03 -13.20 17.75
N LEU A 272 0.06 -12.74 16.98
CA LEU A 272 -1.31 -12.70 17.45
C LEU A 272 -1.84 -14.13 17.46
N SER A 273 -2.77 -14.46 18.36
CA SER A 273 -3.50 -15.71 18.20
C SER A 273 -4.23 -15.74 16.84
N ALA A 274 -4.51 -16.94 16.36
CA ALA A 274 -5.23 -17.10 15.09
C ALA A 274 -6.60 -16.40 15.11
N GLU A 275 -7.27 -16.41 16.26
CA GLU A 275 -8.55 -15.74 16.47
C GLU A 275 -8.42 -14.22 16.44
N THR A 276 -7.45 -13.65 17.17
CA THR A 276 -7.21 -12.20 17.15
C THR A 276 -6.82 -11.71 15.74
N SER A 277 -6.03 -12.50 15.00
CA SER A 277 -5.69 -12.21 13.60
C SER A 277 -6.92 -12.16 12.70
N ARG A 278 -7.84 -13.13 12.84
CA ARG A 278 -9.11 -13.17 12.09
C ARG A 278 -9.96 -11.95 12.39
N ARG A 279 -10.18 -11.64 13.66
CA ARG A 279 -10.96 -10.46 14.09
C ARG A 279 -10.37 -9.15 13.58
N PHE A 280 -9.05 -9.03 13.56
CA PHE A 280 -8.39 -7.86 12.98
C PHE A 280 -8.67 -7.72 11.48
N VAL A 281 -8.57 -8.82 10.72
CA VAL A 281 -8.89 -8.82 9.28
C VAL A 281 -10.38 -8.56 9.04
N GLU A 282 -11.28 -9.11 9.86
CA GLU A 282 -12.70 -8.81 9.81
C GLU A 282 -12.97 -7.31 10.04
N ALA A 283 -12.31 -6.69 11.03
CA ALA A 283 -12.42 -5.26 11.29
C ALA A 283 -11.96 -4.42 10.07
N ARG A 284 -10.82 -4.81 9.48
CA ARG A 284 -10.28 -4.19 8.26
C ARG A 284 -11.24 -4.29 7.09
N LEU A 285 -11.79 -5.48 6.83
CA LEU A 285 -12.76 -5.68 5.76
C LEU A 285 -14.02 -4.87 6.02
N ALA A 286 -14.57 -4.89 7.23
CA ALA A 286 -15.72 -4.06 7.59
C ALA A 286 -15.46 -2.57 7.29
N GLN A 287 -14.29 -2.04 7.65
CA GLN A 287 -13.93 -0.65 7.35
C GLN A 287 -13.80 -0.40 5.83
N LEU A 288 -13.14 -1.29 5.11
CA LEU A 288 -12.91 -1.16 3.66
C LEU A 288 -14.21 -1.22 2.86
N TYR A 289 -15.19 -2.01 3.32
CA TYR A 289 -16.52 -2.14 2.72
C TYR A 289 -17.55 -1.15 3.29
N GLY A 290 -17.13 -0.15 4.07
CA GLY A 290 -17.99 0.94 4.54
C GLY A 290 -18.84 0.64 5.78
N ASP A 291 -18.71 -0.53 6.42
CA ASP A 291 -19.37 -0.83 7.70
C ASP A 291 -18.51 -0.32 8.88
N GLY A 292 -18.53 1.00 9.07
CA GLY A 292 -17.77 1.68 10.13
C GLY A 292 -18.17 1.24 11.53
N ALA A 293 -19.45 0.92 11.76
CA ALA A 293 -19.94 0.47 13.07
C ALA A 293 -19.41 -0.93 13.43
N ALA A 294 -19.44 -1.89 12.50
CA ALA A 294 -18.84 -3.19 12.73
C ALA A 294 -17.31 -3.10 12.86
N ALA A 295 -16.66 -2.29 12.03
CA ALA A 295 -15.22 -2.05 12.13
C ALA A 295 -14.82 -1.51 13.51
N ALA A 296 -15.53 -0.50 14.03
CA ALA A 296 -15.26 0.09 15.33
C ALA A 296 -15.39 -0.93 16.47
N ARG A 297 -16.46 -1.75 16.47
CA ARG A 297 -16.63 -2.82 17.47
C ARG A 297 -15.48 -3.83 17.42
N LEU A 298 -15.15 -4.33 16.22
CA LEU A 298 -14.11 -5.34 16.05
C LEU A 298 -12.71 -4.82 16.38
N TYR A 299 -12.38 -3.57 16.01
CA TYR A 299 -11.12 -2.94 16.42
C TYR A 299 -11.04 -2.74 17.94
N ALA A 300 -12.14 -2.35 18.58
CA ALA A 300 -12.20 -2.22 20.03
C ALA A 300 -11.94 -3.56 20.73
N ASP A 301 -12.50 -4.66 20.20
CA ASP A 301 -12.24 -6.00 20.70
C ASP A 301 -10.77 -6.39 20.55
N VAL A 302 -10.17 -6.19 19.38
CA VAL A 302 -8.75 -6.46 19.15
C VAL A 302 -7.87 -5.62 20.07
N ALA A 303 -8.13 -4.32 20.22
CA ALA A 303 -7.33 -3.43 21.07
C ALA A 303 -7.43 -3.78 22.58
N ARG A 304 -8.52 -4.43 22.99
CA ARG A 304 -8.72 -4.90 24.37
C ARG A 304 -8.01 -6.22 24.66
N THR A 305 -7.74 -7.05 23.65
CA THR A 305 -7.03 -8.31 23.82
C THR A 305 -5.62 -8.08 24.39
N PRO A 306 -5.26 -8.68 25.54
CA PRO A 306 -3.97 -8.43 26.21
C PRO A 306 -2.75 -8.67 25.30
N GLU A 307 -2.78 -9.73 24.49
CA GLU A 307 -1.69 -10.08 23.56
C GLU A 307 -1.54 -9.09 22.40
N ALA A 308 -2.63 -8.45 21.98
CA ALA A 308 -2.64 -7.54 20.84
C ALA A 308 -2.17 -6.14 21.23
N ARG A 309 -2.45 -5.69 22.46
CA ARG A 309 -2.11 -4.35 22.94
C ARG A 309 -0.65 -3.93 22.69
N PRO A 310 0.38 -4.77 22.96
CA PRO A 310 1.75 -4.41 22.64
C PRO A 310 2.12 -4.62 21.15
N SER A 311 1.33 -5.37 20.38
CA SER A 311 1.61 -5.68 18.98
C SER A 311 1.37 -4.48 18.05
N THR A 312 2.09 -4.42 16.92
CA THR A 312 1.87 -3.40 15.89
C THR A 312 0.44 -3.40 15.35
N LEU A 313 -0.16 -4.58 15.15
CA LEU A 313 -1.53 -4.69 14.63
C LEU A 313 -2.57 -4.23 15.66
N GLY A 314 -2.39 -4.53 16.96
CA GLY A 314 -3.27 -3.99 18.00
C GLY A 314 -3.14 -2.48 18.18
N GLN A 315 -1.93 -1.93 18.07
CA GLN A 315 -1.73 -0.47 18.05
C GLN A 315 -2.36 0.17 16.80
N THR A 316 -2.25 -0.47 15.64
CA THR A 316 -2.93 -0.07 14.39
C THR A 316 -4.45 -0.08 14.57
N ALA A 317 -5.01 -1.12 15.20
CA ALA A 317 -6.43 -1.20 15.53
C ALA A 317 -6.88 -0.02 16.41
N GLY A 318 -6.08 0.34 17.43
CA GLY A 318 -6.35 1.49 18.29
C GLY A 318 -6.39 2.83 17.53
N LEU A 319 -5.43 3.07 16.62
CA LEU A 319 -5.40 4.27 15.79
C LEU A 319 -6.60 4.34 14.83
N LEU A 320 -6.91 3.23 14.15
CA LEU A 320 -8.03 3.17 13.22
C LEU A 320 -9.38 3.31 13.93
N LEU A 321 -9.52 2.74 15.15
CA LEU A 321 -10.68 2.97 16.01
C LEU A 321 -10.83 4.46 16.35
N GLY A 322 -9.75 5.13 16.75
CA GLY A 322 -9.78 6.56 17.06
C GLY A 322 -10.28 7.40 15.88
N ARG A 323 -9.87 7.06 14.65
CA ARG A 323 -10.33 7.74 13.42
C ARG A 323 -11.79 7.48 13.10
N LEU A 324 -12.30 6.28 13.38
CA LEU A 324 -13.71 5.96 13.19
C LEU A 324 -14.60 6.71 14.19
N SER A 325 -14.14 6.88 15.43
CA SER A 325 -14.88 7.60 16.48
C SER A 325 -14.89 9.13 16.30
N ALA A 326 -14.00 9.69 15.49
CA ALA A 326 -13.88 11.13 15.24
C ALA A 326 -14.74 11.63 14.06
N ARG A 327 -15.47 10.73 13.38
CA ARG A 327 -16.35 11.03 12.25
C ARG A 327 -17.81 11.06 12.69
#